data_AF-A0A075FM01-F1
#
_entry.id   AF-A0A075FM01-F1
#
_cell.length_a   1.000
_cell.length_b   1.000
_cell.length_c   1.000
_cell.angle_alpha   90.00
_cell.angle_beta   90.00
_cell.angle_gamma   90.00
#
_symmetry.space_group_name_H-M   'P 1'
#
loop_
_entity.id
_entity.type
_entity.pdbx_description
1 polymer ?
#
loop_
_entity_poly.entity_id
_entity_poly.type
_entity_poly.pdbx_seq_one_letter_code
_entity_poly.pdbx_strand_id
1 'polypeptide(L)'
;MSTSYILINSDLGTDEAIIGKIKEILDGENNIQYEIQGVYGVYDIILKLSSDDIDTLRSTITNKIRKITSVQSTLTMMVIEGQE
;
A
#
# COMPACT_ATOMS: atom_id res chain seq x y z
N MET A 1 -2.87 -7.55 15.56
CA MET A 1 -3.07 -7.62 14.10
C MET A 1 -2.26 -6.49 13.54
N SER A 2 -1.24 -6.77 12.73
CA SER A 2 -0.29 -5.75 12.30
C SER A 2 -0.95 -4.84 11.27
N THR A 3 -0.77 -3.52 11.39
CA THR A 3 -1.24 -2.53 10.42
C THR A 3 -0.09 -1.67 9.93
N SER A 4 -0.16 -1.25 8.66
CA SER A 4 0.78 -0.31 8.07
C SER A 4 0.06 0.69 7.17
N TYR A 5 0.56 1.92 7.17
CA TYR A 5 0.19 2.96 6.23
C TYR A 5 1.32 3.14 5.22
N ILE A 6 0.98 3.15 3.94
CA ILE A 6 1.91 3.30 2.83
C ILE A 6 1.49 4.53 2.05
N LEU A 7 2.39 5.49 1.94
CA LEU A 7 2.25 6.66 1.09
C LEU A 7 3.03 6.40 -0.20
N ILE A 8 2.40 6.61 -1.35
CA ILE A 8 2.94 6.22 -2.66
C ILE A 8 2.97 7.45 -3.57
N ASN A 9 4.11 7.66 -4.22
CA ASN A 9 4.26 8.58 -5.35
C ASN A 9 4.28 7.80 -6.67
N SER A 10 3.65 8.38 -7.68
CA SER A 10 3.46 7.81 -9.00
C SER A 10 4.07 8.69 -10.09
N ASP A 11 4.28 8.10 -11.26
CA ASP A 11 4.51 8.92 -12.46
C ASP A 11 3.27 9.74 -12.77
N LEU A 12 3.45 10.94 -13.34
CA LEU A 12 2.38 11.86 -13.65
C LEU A 12 1.24 11.18 -14.45
N GLY A 13 0.03 11.21 -13.90
CA GLY A 13 -1.18 10.67 -14.54
C GLY A 13 -1.30 9.14 -14.52
N THR A 14 -0.52 8.45 -13.68
CA THR A 14 -0.56 6.97 -13.55
C THR A 14 -1.21 6.47 -12.27
N ASP A 15 -1.60 7.38 -11.38
CA ASP A 15 -2.19 7.14 -10.06
C ASP A 15 -3.43 6.24 -10.13
N GLU A 16 -4.40 6.54 -11.01
CA GLU A 16 -5.62 5.73 -11.16
C GLU A 16 -5.31 4.29 -11.58
N ALA A 17 -4.37 4.12 -12.52
CA ALA A 17 -3.95 2.80 -13.00
C ALA A 17 -3.22 2.00 -11.92
N ILE A 18 -2.37 2.65 -11.12
CA ILE A 18 -1.69 2.03 -9.98
C ILE A 18 -2.71 1.59 -8.93
N ILE A 19 -3.70 2.42 -8.59
CA ILE A 19 -4.78 2.05 -7.67
C ILE A 19 -5.50 0.79 -8.16
N GLY A 20 -5.88 0.74 -9.45
CA GLY A 20 -6.53 -0.44 -10.04
C GLY A 20 -5.69 -1.70 -9.89
N LYS A 21 -4.39 -1.61 -10.19
CA LYS A 21 -3.46 -2.74 -10.10
C LYS A 21 -3.21 -3.18 -8.65
N ILE A 22 -3.14 -2.26 -7.70
CA ILE A 22 -3.02 -2.58 -6.28
C ILE A 22 -4.26 -3.36 -5.81
N LYS A 23 -5.47 -2.93 -6.19
CA LYS A 23 -6.71 -3.65 -5.86
C LYS A 23 -6.70 -5.06 -6.43
N GLU A 24 -6.35 -5.22 -7.71
CA GLU A 24 -6.25 -6.55 -8.36
C GLU A 24 -5.27 -7.48 -7.61
N ILE A 25 -4.10 -6.96 -7.21
CA ILE A 25 -3.12 -7.72 -6.44
C ILE A 25 -3.68 -8.14 -5.08
N LEU A 26 -4.35 -7.24 -4.37
CA LEU A 26 -4.81 -7.46 -3.00
C LEU A 26 -6.10 -8.27 -2.93
N ASP A 27 -6.97 -8.19 -3.94
CA ASP A 27 -8.17 -9.02 -4.04
C ASP A 27 -7.83 -10.51 -4.21
N GLY A 28 -6.61 -10.82 -4.66
CA GLY A 28 -6.07 -12.19 -4.69
C GLY A 28 -5.48 -12.68 -3.35
N GLU A 29 -5.41 -11.82 -2.32
CA GLU A 29 -4.74 -12.12 -1.04
C GLU A 29 -5.76 -12.26 0.10
N ASN A 30 -6.09 -13.50 0.46
CA ASN A 30 -7.11 -13.78 1.48
C ASN A 30 -6.74 -13.31 2.91
N ASN A 31 -5.46 -13.05 3.17
CA ASN A 31 -4.94 -12.75 4.52
C ASN A 31 -4.59 -11.26 4.72
N ILE A 32 -5.05 -10.39 3.82
CA ILE A 32 -4.76 -8.95 3.85
C ILE A 32 -6.07 -8.17 3.76
N GLN A 33 -6.33 -7.32 4.74
CA GLN A 33 -7.36 -6.30 4.66
C GLN A 33 -6.72 -5.00 4.19
N TYR A 34 -7.42 -4.24 3.33
CA TYR A 34 -6.88 -3.02 2.78
C TYR A 34 -7.90 -1.89 2.64
N GLU A 35 -7.42 -0.65 2.72
CA GLU A 35 -8.13 0.56 2.32
C GLU A 35 -7.18 1.37 1.43
N ILE A 36 -7.68 1.90 0.32
CA ILE A 36 -6.87 2.64 -0.65
C ILE A 36 -7.61 3.89 -1.11
N GLN A 37 -6.88 5.01 -1.17
CA GLN A 37 -7.43 6.30 -1.56
C GLN A 37 -6.41 7.09 -2.38
N GLY A 38 -6.84 7.61 -3.53
CA GLY A 38 -6.11 8.68 -4.24
C GLY A 38 -6.31 10.01 -3.51
N VAL A 39 -5.25 10.79 -3.34
CA VAL A 39 -5.24 12.02 -2.54
C VAL A 39 -4.55 13.17 -3.28
N TYR A 40 -4.91 14.40 -2.92
CA TYR A 40 -4.19 15.60 -3.36
C TYR A 40 -3.14 15.97 -2.30
N GLY A 41 -1.85 15.95 -2.64
CA GLY A 41 -0.78 16.29 -1.71
C GLY A 41 0.62 16.05 -2.29
N VAL A 42 1.61 15.87 -1.41
CA VAL A 42 2.99 15.47 -1.79
C VAL A 42 3.13 13.97 -2.08
N TYR A 43 2.02 13.24 -1.96
CA TYR A 43 1.85 11.85 -2.34
C TYR A 43 0.55 11.75 -3.13
N ASP A 44 0.46 10.74 -4.00
CA ASP A 44 -0.70 10.54 -4.88
C ASP A 44 -1.68 9.53 -4.29
N ILE A 45 -1.19 8.54 -3.53
CA ILE A 45 -2.00 7.42 -3.02
C ILE A 45 -1.64 7.13 -1.56
N ILE A 46 -2.68 6.89 -0.75
CA ILE A 46 -2.57 6.32 0.59
C ILE A 46 -3.14 4.90 0.56
N LEU A 47 -2.37 3.95 1.05
CA LEU A 47 -2.76 2.55 1.21
C LEU A 47 -2.59 2.15 2.68
N LYS A 48 -3.66 1.66 3.30
CA LYS A 48 -3.62 0.99 4.60
C LYS A 48 -3.69 -0.50 4.36
N LEU A 49 -2.79 -1.27 4.97
CA LEU A 49 -2.80 -2.72 4.96
C LEU A 49 -2.83 -3.25 6.39
N SER A 50 -3.62 -4.30 6.62
CA SER A 50 -3.65 -5.05 7.88
C SER A 50 -3.60 -6.54 7.64
N SER A 51 -2.83 -7.26 8.46
CA SER A 51 -2.72 -8.72 8.43
C SER A 51 -2.33 -9.26 9.81
N ASP A 52 -2.60 -10.54 10.06
CA ASP A 52 -2.11 -11.23 11.26
C ASP A 52 -0.60 -11.51 11.21
N ASP A 53 0.02 -11.40 10.03
CA ASP A 53 1.45 -11.61 9.83
C ASP A 53 2.15 -10.36 9.26
N ILE A 54 3.11 -9.84 10.03
CA ILE A 54 3.93 -8.68 9.66
C ILE A 54 4.81 -8.96 8.43
N ASP A 55 5.26 -10.21 8.24
CA ASP A 55 6.13 -10.56 7.13
C ASP A 55 5.34 -10.64 5.82
N THR A 56 4.07 -11.06 5.88
CA THR A 56 3.11 -10.93 4.78
C THR A 56 2.95 -9.46 4.34
N LEU A 57 2.82 -8.51 5.28
CA LEU A 57 2.75 -7.08 4.94
C LEU A 57 4.06 -6.60 4.27
N ARG A 58 5.21 -6.89 4.88
CA ARG A 58 6.52 -6.48 4.34
C ARG A 58 6.78 -7.04 2.94
N SER A 59 6.45 -8.32 2.74
CA SER A 59 6.61 -9.00 1.46
C SER A 59 5.69 -8.40 0.40
N THR A 60 4.40 -8.18 0.73
CA THR A 60 3.45 -7.56 -0.20
C THR A 60 3.92 -6.16 -0.63
N ILE A 61 4.35 -5.32 0.32
CA ILE A 61 4.84 -3.97 0.01
C ILE A 61 6.09 -4.04 -0.88
N THR A 62 7.08 -4.88 -0.52
CA THR A 62 8.39 -4.90 -1.18
C THR A 62 8.37 -5.62 -2.53
N ASN A 63 7.66 -6.74 -2.60
CA ASN A 63 7.71 -7.65 -3.74
C ASN A 63 6.58 -7.43 -4.73
N LYS A 64 5.47 -6.81 -4.32
CA LYS A 64 4.30 -6.58 -5.18
C LYS A 64 4.11 -5.08 -5.43
N ILE A 65 3.83 -4.30 -4.39
CA ILE A 65 3.47 -2.87 -4.54
C ILE A 65 4.63 -2.05 -5.13
N ARG A 66 5.84 -2.15 -4.55
CA ARG A 66 7.03 -1.42 -5.04
C ARG A 66 7.50 -1.86 -6.43
N LYS A 67 7.02 -3.00 -6.94
CA LYS A 67 7.37 -3.51 -8.28
C LYS A 67 6.36 -3.11 -9.35
N ILE A 68 5.26 -2.45 -8.99
CA ILE A 68 4.33 -1.91 -9.97
C ILE A 68 5.05 -0.84 -10.78
N THR A 69 5.07 -1.01 -12.10
CA THR A 69 5.54 0.02 -13.03
C THR A 69 4.86 1.34 -12.72
N SER A 70 5.62 2.43 -12.76
CA SER A 70 5.19 3.80 -12.45
C SER A 70 4.95 4.13 -10.98
N VAL A 71 5.23 3.22 -10.05
CA VAL A 71 5.50 3.58 -8.66
C VAL A 71 6.92 4.16 -8.57
N GLN A 72 7.04 5.44 -8.21
CA GLN A 72 8.34 6.11 -8.06
C GLN A 72 8.96 5.88 -6.70
N SER A 73 8.16 6.02 -5.64
CA SER A 73 8.64 5.84 -4.27
C SER A 73 7.51 5.48 -3.32
N THR A 74 7.86 4.86 -2.20
CA THR A 74 6.93 4.60 -1.12
C THR A 74 7.54 4.93 0.24
N LEU A 75 6.74 5.51 1.14
CA LEU A 75 7.04 5.62 2.56
C LEU A 75 6.12 4.67 3.33
N THR A 76 6.68 3.77 4.13
CA THR A 76 5.92 2.80 4.92
C THR A 76 6.02 3.15 6.40
N MET A 77 4.87 3.33 7.05
CA MET A 77 4.74 3.60 8.48
C MET A 77 4.04 2.40 9.13
N MET A 78 4.79 1.59 9.87
CA MET A 78 4.23 0.50 10.66
C MET A 78 3.55 1.08 11.89
N VAL A 79 2.32 0.63 12.19
CA VAL A 79 1.59 1.05 13.39
C VAL A 79 2.26 0.47 14.62
N ILE A 80 2.41 1.29 15.66
CA ILE A 80 2.86 0.85 16.98
C ILE A 80 1.60 0.50 17.78
N GLU A 81 1.42 -0.79 18.11
CA GLU A 81 0.28 -1.23 18.90
C GLU A 81 0.27 -0.56 20.29
N GLY A 82 -0.91 -0.15 20.76
CA GLY A 82 -1.11 0.49 22.07
C GLY A 82 -0.81 1.99 22.14
N GLN A 83 -0.59 2.65 21.00
CA GLN A 83 -0.40 4.10 20.90
C GLN A 83 -1.55 4.77 20.13
N GLU A 84 -2.78 4.58 20.62
CA GLU A 84 -4.01 5.24 20.14
C GLU A 84 -4.44 6.39 21.06
#